data_AF-A0A2V8R8Z0-F1
#
_entry.id   AF-A0A2V8R8Z0-F1
#
_cell.length_a   1.000
_cell.length_b   1.000
_cell.length_c   1.000
_cell.angle_alpha   90.00
_cell.angle_beta   90.00
_cell.angle_gamma   90.00
#
_symmetry.space_group_name_H-M   'P 1'
#
loop_
_entity.id
_entity.type
_entity.pdbx_description
1 polymer ?
#
loop_
_entity_poly.entity_id
_entity_poly.type
_entity_poly.pdbx_seq_one_letter_code
_entity_poly.pdbx_strand_id
1 'polypeptide(L)'
;VSELEGLTRKLWDVEHWAFAVADTTPAGAGQQVSVREEKPPAGLAISYAPHTSHFVNFEEFEGGPGTAVSMLRDVLANGLLSKSVHDLKRAVALLAVVGVEVEGVTDDTLLAAYLLDAVRSRYDLGDLAREALNVEEGWTEAAGEGWTPEQWRTAEAADLTAQVADVLHGRVLEQGLESIYNEIEIPIAPLLYRIERAGLRVDTSVLGELSALFGGELEKLTAEIYKLAGREFKINSPKQVGEVLEELNISTGRKTATGQVSTSRAVLDELAAQGHELPRLLIEFRELDKLKATYTDALPPLIGP
;
A
#
# COMPACT_ATOMS: atom_id res chain seq x y z
N VAL A 1 3.03 -15.40 -31.64
CA VAL A 1 2.67 -16.71 -31.02
C VAL A 1 3.87 -17.66 -30.82
N SER A 2 4.60 -18.05 -31.88
CA SER A 2 5.72 -19.03 -31.79
C SER A 2 6.79 -18.70 -30.74
N GLU A 3 7.14 -17.43 -30.59
CA GLU A 3 8.12 -16.98 -29.58
C GLU A 3 7.64 -17.23 -28.14
N LEU A 4 6.34 -16.99 -27.86
CA LEU A 4 5.76 -17.25 -26.55
C LEU A 4 5.66 -18.75 -26.26
N GLU A 5 5.43 -19.59 -27.27
CA GLU A 5 5.53 -21.06 -27.11
C GLU A 5 6.96 -21.50 -26.76
N GLY A 6 7.96 -20.89 -27.39
CA GLY A 6 9.37 -21.12 -27.06
C GLY A 6 9.70 -20.71 -25.63
N LEU A 7 9.27 -19.51 -25.23
CA LEU A 7 9.46 -18.99 -23.88
C LEU A 7 8.78 -19.88 -22.83
N THR A 8 7.50 -20.21 -23.02
CA THR A 8 6.76 -21.06 -22.08
C THR A 8 7.42 -22.41 -21.90
N ARG A 9 7.86 -23.09 -22.97
CA ARG A 9 8.67 -24.33 -22.87
C ARG A 9 9.92 -24.12 -22.05
N LYS A 10 10.64 -23.02 -22.26
CA LYS A 10 11.83 -22.70 -21.47
C LYS A 10 11.53 -22.56 -19.98
N LEU A 11 10.37 -21.97 -19.62
CA LEU A 11 9.95 -21.81 -18.22
C LEU A 11 9.64 -23.14 -17.51
N TRP A 12 9.33 -24.20 -18.25
CA TRP A 12 9.20 -25.55 -17.70
C TRP A 12 10.55 -26.21 -17.40
N ASP A 13 11.62 -25.78 -18.09
CA ASP A 13 12.95 -26.39 -18.00
C ASP A 13 13.87 -25.68 -16.99
N VAL A 14 13.50 -24.48 -16.52
CA VAL A 14 14.28 -23.71 -15.54
C VAL A 14 13.80 -24.02 -14.13
N GLU A 15 14.72 -24.04 -13.18
CA GLU A 15 14.40 -24.29 -11.76
C GLU A 15 13.57 -23.16 -11.16
N HIS A 16 13.80 -21.93 -11.63
CA HIS A 16 13.22 -20.72 -11.06
C HIS A 16 13.16 -19.59 -12.11
N TRP A 17 12.14 -18.72 -12.03
CA TRP A 17 12.01 -17.53 -12.87
C TRP A 17 11.22 -16.42 -12.17
N ALA A 18 11.49 -15.17 -12.53
CA ALA A 18 10.80 -14.01 -11.99
C ALA A 18 9.83 -13.39 -13.01
N PHE A 19 8.85 -12.64 -12.52
CA PHE A 19 7.97 -11.88 -13.38
C PHE A 19 7.56 -10.54 -12.77
N ALA A 20 7.10 -9.64 -13.64
CA ALA A 20 6.49 -8.38 -13.27
C ALA A 20 5.26 -8.12 -14.15
N VAL A 21 4.19 -7.60 -13.58
CA VAL A 21 2.94 -7.33 -14.29
C VAL A 21 2.89 -5.85 -14.67
N ALA A 22 2.58 -5.53 -15.92
CA ALA A 22 2.45 -4.14 -16.37
C ALA A 22 1.07 -3.60 -16.04
N ASP A 23 1.02 -2.58 -15.19
CA ASP A 23 -0.20 -1.87 -14.81
C ASP A 23 0.02 -0.35 -14.81
N THR A 24 -0.94 0.44 -14.29
CA THR A 24 -0.86 1.91 -14.28
C THR A 24 0.08 2.51 -13.23
N THR A 25 0.55 1.68 -12.30
CA THR A 25 1.56 1.99 -11.30
C THR A 25 2.94 1.63 -11.84
N PRO A 26 3.97 2.44 -11.59
CA PRO A 26 5.34 2.06 -11.94
C PRO A 26 5.71 0.70 -11.33
N ALA A 27 6.17 -0.23 -12.18
CA ALA A 27 6.62 -1.54 -11.72
C ALA A 27 7.75 -1.40 -10.69
N GLY A 28 7.71 -2.22 -9.63
CA GLY A 28 8.71 -2.20 -8.56
C GLY A 28 8.53 -1.11 -7.49
N ALA A 29 7.44 -0.33 -7.52
CA ALA A 29 7.21 0.74 -6.55
C ALA A 29 6.68 0.27 -5.16
N GLY A 30 6.19 -0.97 -5.06
CA GLY A 30 5.66 -1.53 -3.80
C GLY A 30 4.52 -0.73 -3.18
N GLN A 31 3.48 -0.39 -3.96
CA GLN A 31 2.42 0.51 -3.50
C GLN A 31 1.60 -0.05 -2.33
N GLN A 32 1.32 0.81 -1.35
CA GLN A 32 0.50 0.47 -0.18
C GLN A 32 -1.02 0.66 -0.39
N VAL A 33 -1.48 0.90 -1.62
CA VAL A 33 -2.91 1.12 -1.90
C VAL A 33 -3.59 -0.23 -2.14
N SER A 34 -4.81 -0.40 -1.60
CA SER A 34 -5.60 -1.61 -1.83
C SER A 34 -5.85 -1.79 -3.32
N VAL A 35 -5.58 -2.99 -3.82
CA VAL A 35 -5.70 -3.29 -5.25
C VAL A 35 -7.15 -3.62 -5.56
N ARG A 36 -7.93 -2.58 -5.89
CA ARG A 36 -9.28 -2.69 -6.46
C ARG A 36 -9.29 -2.56 -7.98
N GLU A 37 -8.14 -2.75 -8.62
CA GLU A 37 -8.01 -2.54 -10.06
C GLU A 37 -8.91 -3.51 -10.84
N GLU A 38 -9.87 -2.97 -11.56
CA GLU A 38 -10.71 -3.72 -12.51
C GLU A 38 -10.11 -3.72 -13.92
N LYS A 39 -9.10 -2.87 -14.18
CA LYS A 39 -8.48 -2.77 -15.49
C LYS A 39 -7.53 -3.96 -15.70
N PRO A 40 -7.65 -4.70 -16.82
CA PRO A 40 -6.68 -5.72 -17.17
C PRO A 40 -5.26 -5.14 -17.29
N PRO A 41 -4.21 -5.87 -16.88
CA PRO A 41 -2.84 -5.47 -17.09
C PRO A 41 -2.52 -5.39 -18.59
N ALA A 42 -1.64 -4.46 -18.96
CA ALA A 42 -1.23 -4.26 -20.35
C ALA A 42 -0.31 -5.38 -20.87
N GLY A 43 0.38 -6.09 -19.96
CA GLY A 43 1.29 -7.16 -20.30
C GLY A 43 1.98 -7.78 -19.09
N LEU A 44 2.91 -8.68 -19.36
CA LEU A 44 3.70 -9.40 -18.36
C LEU A 44 5.16 -9.48 -18.82
N ALA A 45 6.09 -9.10 -17.96
CA ALA A 45 7.51 -9.36 -18.13
C ALA A 45 7.93 -10.63 -17.40
N ILE A 46 8.85 -11.39 -17.99
CA ILE A 46 9.39 -12.63 -17.44
C ILE A 46 10.91 -12.63 -17.59
N SER A 47 11.63 -12.91 -16.51
CA SER A 47 13.07 -13.14 -16.51
C SER A 47 13.38 -14.52 -15.95
N TYR A 48 14.20 -15.30 -16.63
CA TYR A 48 14.67 -16.63 -16.17
C TYR A 48 16.20 -16.71 -16.04
N ALA A 49 16.89 -15.60 -16.32
CA ALA A 49 18.33 -15.48 -16.19
C ALA A 49 18.70 -13.98 -16.02
N PRO A 50 19.74 -13.66 -15.26
CA PRO A 50 20.20 -12.28 -15.11
C PRO A 50 20.40 -11.59 -16.45
N HIS A 51 19.93 -10.35 -16.55
CA HIS A 51 19.99 -9.50 -17.73
C HIS A 51 19.20 -10.02 -18.95
N THR A 52 18.30 -10.97 -18.74
CA THR A 52 17.46 -11.56 -19.80
C THR A 52 15.99 -11.49 -19.40
N SER A 53 15.26 -10.56 -20.01
CA SER A 53 13.82 -10.40 -19.79
C SER A 53 13.03 -10.39 -21.09
N HIS A 54 11.81 -10.90 -21.05
CA HIS A 54 10.87 -10.95 -22.17
C HIS A 54 9.59 -10.25 -21.75
N PHE A 55 9.08 -9.34 -22.57
CA PHE A 55 7.80 -8.68 -22.33
C PHE A 55 6.73 -9.18 -23.27
N VAL A 56 5.67 -9.72 -22.71
CA VAL A 56 4.49 -10.17 -23.44
C VAL A 56 3.44 -9.07 -23.37
N ASN A 57 3.31 -8.29 -24.45
CA ASN A 57 2.25 -7.27 -24.57
C ASN A 57 0.90 -7.97 -24.81
N PHE A 58 -0.03 -7.87 -23.87
CA PHE A 58 -1.35 -8.50 -23.98
C PHE A 58 -2.26 -7.74 -24.94
N GLU A 59 -2.18 -6.40 -24.93
CA GLU A 59 -3.04 -5.53 -25.75
C GLU A 59 -2.76 -5.70 -27.25
N GLU A 60 -1.49 -5.90 -27.61
CA GLU A 60 -1.03 -6.04 -29.00
C GLU A 60 -0.77 -7.50 -29.41
N PHE A 61 -1.12 -8.48 -28.57
CA PHE A 61 -0.80 -9.88 -28.86
C PHE A 61 -1.57 -10.41 -30.08
N GLU A 62 -0.87 -11.13 -30.95
CA GLU A 62 -1.49 -11.83 -32.07
C GLU A 62 -2.48 -12.90 -31.57
N GLY A 63 -3.75 -12.79 -31.97
CA GLY A 63 -4.83 -13.62 -31.42
C GLY A 63 -5.49 -13.03 -30.16
N GLY A 64 -5.09 -11.84 -29.74
CA GLY A 64 -5.67 -11.05 -28.66
C GLY A 64 -5.18 -11.43 -27.26
N PRO A 65 -5.54 -10.61 -26.24
CA PRO A 65 -5.09 -10.78 -24.85
C PRO A 65 -5.37 -12.17 -24.28
N GLY A 66 -6.54 -12.74 -24.57
CA GLY A 66 -6.94 -14.06 -24.07
C GLY A 66 -6.02 -15.19 -24.55
N THR A 67 -5.43 -15.06 -25.75
CA THR A 67 -4.50 -16.06 -26.28
C THR A 67 -3.18 -16.02 -25.53
N ALA A 68 -2.57 -14.84 -25.35
CA ALA A 68 -1.35 -14.68 -24.53
C ALA A 68 -1.55 -15.19 -23.10
N VAL A 69 -2.63 -14.77 -22.46
CA VAL A 69 -2.97 -15.17 -21.08
C VAL A 69 -3.17 -16.69 -21.00
N SER A 70 -3.85 -17.30 -21.97
CA SER A 70 -4.04 -18.75 -22.00
C SER A 70 -2.72 -19.51 -22.13
N MET A 71 -1.75 -19.00 -22.90
CA MET A 71 -0.45 -19.64 -23.07
C MET A 71 0.42 -19.56 -21.82
N LEU A 72 0.29 -18.46 -21.06
CA LEU A 72 1.03 -18.23 -19.82
C LEU A 72 0.36 -18.85 -18.57
N ARG A 73 -0.94 -19.12 -18.65
CA ARG A 73 -1.74 -19.63 -17.53
C ARG A 73 -1.12 -20.86 -16.89
N ASP A 74 -0.72 -21.84 -17.69
CA ASP A 74 -0.24 -23.13 -17.16
C ASP A 74 1.06 -22.98 -16.37
N VAL A 75 1.97 -22.08 -16.78
CA VAL A 75 3.22 -21.85 -16.03
C VAL A 75 2.99 -20.99 -14.78
N LEU A 76 2.10 -20.01 -14.85
CA LEU A 76 1.77 -19.13 -13.72
C LEU A 76 0.96 -19.85 -12.63
N ALA A 77 0.02 -20.72 -13.00
CA ALA A 77 -0.87 -21.42 -12.08
C ALA A 77 -0.32 -22.76 -11.56
N ASN A 78 0.90 -23.13 -11.95
CA ASN A 78 1.50 -24.39 -11.52
C ASN A 78 2.33 -24.21 -10.24
N GLY A 79 1.81 -24.69 -9.11
CA GLY A 79 2.50 -24.65 -7.82
C GLY A 79 3.83 -25.41 -7.72
N LEU A 80 4.22 -26.21 -8.71
CA LEU A 80 5.51 -26.91 -8.75
C LEU A 80 6.63 -26.11 -9.43
N LEU A 81 6.30 -25.03 -10.14
CA LEU A 81 7.30 -24.13 -10.73
C LEU A 81 7.53 -22.98 -9.77
N SER A 82 8.78 -22.77 -9.34
CA SER A 82 9.14 -21.69 -8.42
C SER A 82 9.18 -20.35 -9.15
N LYS A 83 8.57 -19.31 -8.55
CA LYS A 83 8.63 -17.94 -9.07
C LYS A 83 9.08 -16.91 -8.03
N SER A 84 9.72 -15.87 -8.55
CA SER A 84 9.95 -14.61 -7.84
C SER A 84 9.05 -13.49 -8.36
N VAL A 85 8.65 -12.62 -7.45
CA VAL A 85 7.94 -11.39 -7.76
C VAL A 85 8.39 -10.26 -6.84
N HIS A 86 8.04 -9.03 -7.20
CA HIS A 86 8.08 -7.90 -6.28
C HIS A 86 6.64 -7.46 -6.03
N ASP A 87 6.17 -7.58 -4.79
CA ASP A 87 4.77 -7.34 -4.39
C ASP A 87 3.79 -8.40 -4.93
N LEU A 88 3.82 -9.58 -4.29
CA LEU A 88 2.99 -10.74 -4.62
C LEU A 88 1.51 -10.44 -4.54
N LYS A 89 1.06 -9.71 -3.51
CA LYS A 89 -0.36 -9.37 -3.35
C LYS A 89 -0.86 -8.60 -4.57
N ARG A 90 -0.08 -7.63 -5.05
CA ARG A 90 -0.40 -6.85 -6.25
C ARG A 90 -0.39 -7.70 -7.51
N ALA A 91 0.64 -8.52 -7.70
CA ALA A 91 0.74 -9.42 -8.84
C ALA A 91 -0.46 -10.38 -8.95
N VAL A 92 -0.85 -10.99 -7.83
CA VAL A 92 -2.05 -11.85 -7.75
C VAL A 92 -3.30 -11.07 -8.11
N ALA A 93 -3.45 -9.86 -7.60
CA ALA A 93 -4.63 -9.04 -7.85
C ALA A 93 -4.80 -8.69 -9.34
N LEU A 94 -3.71 -8.30 -10.01
CA LEU A 94 -3.74 -7.94 -11.44
C LEU A 94 -4.01 -9.15 -12.34
N LEU A 95 -3.35 -10.27 -12.05
CA LEU A 95 -3.50 -11.49 -12.85
C LEU A 95 -4.87 -12.15 -12.65
N ALA A 96 -5.49 -11.98 -11.48
CA ALA A 96 -6.87 -12.41 -11.25
C ALA A 96 -7.90 -11.69 -12.15
N VAL A 97 -7.63 -10.44 -12.58
CA VAL A 97 -8.52 -9.71 -13.52
C VAL A 97 -8.60 -10.41 -14.88
N VAL A 98 -7.50 -11.02 -15.32
CA VAL A 98 -7.45 -11.83 -16.55
C VAL A 98 -7.68 -13.32 -16.27
N GLY A 99 -8.17 -13.65 -15.07
CA GLY A 99 -8.56 -14.98 -14.65
C GLY A 99 -7.41 -15.95 -14.45
N VAL A 100 -6.21 -15.47 -14.10
CA VAL A 100 -5.05 -16.31 -13.74
C VAL A 100 -4.90 -16.34 -12.23
N GLU A 101 -4.88 -17.54 -11.66
CA GLU A 101 -4.57 -17.77 -10.24
C GLU A 101 -3.10 -18.15 -10.15
N VAL A 102 -2.27 -17.25 -9.62
CA VAL A 102 -0.82 -17.49 -9.52
C VAL A 102 -0.52 -18.45 -8.37
N GLU A 103 0.31 -19.45 -8.63
CA GLU A 103 0.81 -20.40 -7.63
C GLU A 103 2.34 -20.54 -7.73
N GLY A 104 2.95 -21.12 -6.70
CA GLY A 104 4.37 -21.46 -6.71
C GLY A 104 5.32 -20.26 -6.60
N VAL A 105 4.84 -19.11 -6.12
CA VAL A 105 5.75 -18.00 -5.77
C VAL A 105 6.48 -18.37 -4.49
N THR A 106 7.79 -18.51 -4.58
CA THR A 106 8.68 -18.82 -3.46
C THR A 106 9.31 -17.56 -2.88
N ASP A 107 9.35 -16.48 -3.67
CA ASP A 107 10.06 -15.26 -3.32
C ASP A 107 9.28 -14.00 -3.68
N ASP A 108 9.06 -13.15 -2.67
CA ASP A 108 8.60 -11.78 -2.82
C ASP A 108 9.68 -10.84 -2.27
N THR A 109 10.37 -10.14 -3.18
CA THR A 109 11.48 -9.24 -2.82
C THR A 109 11.05 -8.09 -1.90
N LEU A 110 9.78 -7.66 -1.96
CA LEU A 110 9.25 -6.63 -1.06
C LEU A 110 9.14 -7.19 0.36
N LEU A 111 8.53 -8.38 0.51
CA LEU A 111 8.35 -9.02 1.81
C LEU A 111 9.68 -9.46 2.42
N ALA A 112 10.60 -10.00 1.61
CA ALA A 112 11.94 -10.35 2.06
C ALA A 112 12.67 -9.12 2.61
N ALA A 113 12.60 -8.00 1.89
CA ALA A 113 13.21 -6.75 2.34
C ALA A 113 12.57 -6.20 3.63
N TYR A 114 11.24 -6.27 3.75
CA TYR A 114 10.52 -5.89 4.97
C TYR A 114 10.92 -6.75 6.17
N LEU A 115 11.01 -8.06 5.97
CA LEU A 115 11.39 -9.01 7.02
C LEU A 115 12.83 -8.80 7.50
N LEU A 116 13.73 -8.43 6.59
CA LEU A 116 15.14 -8.14 6.90
C LEU A 116 15.36 -6.78 7.57
N ASP A 117 14.58 -5.75 7.21
CA ASP A 117 14.64 -4.42 7.82
C ASP A 117 13.29 -3.69 7.76
N ALA A 118 12.47 -3.90 8.78
CA ALA A 118 11.14 -3.29 8.90
C ALA A 118 11.17 -1.77 9.16
N VAL A 119 12.32 -1.18 9.53
CA VAL A 119 12.46 0.26 9.85
C VAL A 119 12.69 1.10 8.59
N ARG A 120 12.94 0.44 7.46
CA ARG A 120 13.15 1.08 6.16
C ARG A 120 11.95 1.94 5.76
N SER A 121 12.24 3.12 5.19
CA SER A 121 11.21 4.07 4.80
C SER A 121 10.41 3.66 3.56
N ARG A 122 11.02 2.86 2.67
CA ARG A 122 10.41 2.35 1.43
C ARG A 122 11.12 1.08 0.95
N TYR A 123 10.41 0.29 0.16
CA TYR A 123 10.87 -0.99 -0.39
C TYR A 123 10.85 -0.98 -1.93
N ASP A 124 11.24 0.13 -2.56
CA ASP A 124 11.31 0.22 -4.03
C ASP A 124 12.36 -0.75 -4.59
N LEU A 125 12.01 -1.52 -5.61
CA LEU A 125 12.87 -2.56 -6.17
C LEU A 125 14.20 -2.03 -6.69
N GLY A 126 14.28 -0.78 -7.17
CA GLY A 126 15.55 -0.21 -7.61
C GLY A 126 16.47 0.11 -6.44
N ASP A 127 15.94 0.63 -5.35
CA ASP A 127 16.74 0.82 -4.13
C ASP A 127 17.21 -0.52 -3.55
N LEU A 128 16.36 -1.55 -3.62
CA LEU A 128 16.76 -2.92 -3.25
C LEU A 128 17.85 -3.44 -4.19
N ALA A 129 17.74 -3.21 -5.49
CA ALA A 129 18.73 -3.63 -6.48
C ALA A 129 20.10 -2.95 -6.27
N ARG A 130 20.14 -1.63 -6.03
CA ARG A 130 21.40 -0.92 -5.74
C ARG A 130 22.13 -1.53 -4.56
N GLU A 131 21.41 -1.82 -3.48
CA GLU A 131 21.99 -2.36 -2.25
C GLU A 131 22.33 -3.86 -2.34
N ALA A 132 21.48 -4.65 -3.01
CA ALA A 132 21.67 -6.10 -3.14
C ALA A 132 22.77 -6.44 -4.15
N LEU A 133 22.82 -5.73 -5.27
CA LEU A 133 23.72 -6.00 -6.40
C LEU A 133 24.98 -5.11 -6.37
N ASN A 134 25.06 -4.17 -5.43
CA ASN A 134 26.17 -3.22 -5.29
C ASN A 134 26.44 -2.42 -6.58
N VAL A 135 25.37 -1.89 -7.16
CA VAL A 135 25.38 -1.07 -8.39
C VAL A 135 25.02 0.39 -8.09
N GLU A 136 25.54 1.31 -8.88
CA GLU A 136 25.30 2.75 -8.68
C GLU A 136 23.86 3.15 -8.95
N GLU A 137 23.25 2.55 -9.98
CA GLU A 137 21.88 2.80 -10.42
C GLU A 137 21.05 1.52 -10.33
N GLY A 138 19.86 1.64 -9.74
CA GLY A 138 18.93 0.52 -9.54
C GLY A 138 17.87 0.41 -10.62
N TRP A 139 17.80 1.39 -11.51
CA TRP A 139 16.91 1.45 -12.66
C TRP A 139 17.66 2.18 -13.76
N THR A 140 17.48 1.75 -14.99
CA THR A 140 17.99 2.45 -16.17
C THR A 140 17.18 3.73 -16.41
N GLU A 141 17.87 4.82 -16.78
CA GLU A 141 17.23 6.13 -16.97
C GLU A 141 16.36 6.21 -18.23
N ALA A 142 16.72 5.47 -19.28
CA ALA A 142 16.07 5.55 -20.58
C ALA A 142 15.70 4.17 -21.12
N ALA A 143 14.53 4.10 -21.76
CA ALA A 143 14.08 2.90 -22.43
C ALA A 143 14.96 2.56 -23.64
N GLY A 144 15.14 1.26 -23.88
CA GLY A 144 15.80 0.76 -25.09
C GLY A 144 15.03 1.10 -26.37
N GLU A 145 15.72 1.07 -27.51
CA GLU A 145 15.13 1.34 -28.81
C GLU A 145 13.96 0.38 -29.10
N GLY A 146 12.80 0.93 -29.48
CA GLY A 146 11.60 0.15 -29.80
C GLY A 146 10.70 -0.20 -28.61
N TRP A 147 11.04 0.26 -27.40
CA TRP A 147 10.24 0.04 -26.19
C TRP A 147 9.55 1.31 -25.72
N THR A 148 8.33 1.20 -25.21
CA THR A 148 7.77 2.30 -24.38
C THR A 148 8.45 2.32 -23.02
N PRO A 149 8.48 3.48 -22.31
CA PRO A 149 9.00 3.55 -20.95
C PRO A 149 8.38 2.52 -20.00
N GLU A 150 7.07 2.29 -20.10
CA GLU A 150 6.33 1.35 -19.24
C GLU A 150 6.69 -0.11 -19.52
N GLN A 151 6.79 -0.48 -20.80
CA GLN A 151 7.21 -1.83 -21.19
C GLN A 151 8.64 -2.12 -20.73
N TRP A 152 9.55 -1.16 -20.94
CA TRP A 152 10.93 -1.26 -20.52
C TRP A 152 11.04 -1.38 -19.00
N ARG A 153 10.34 -0.51 -18.26
CA ARG A 153 10.28 -0.53 -16.80
C ARG A 153 9.80 -1.87 -16.25
N THR A 154 8.80 -2.47 -16.89
CA THR A 154 8.25 -3.78 -16.49
C THR A 154 9.25 -4.90 -16.80
N ALA A 155 9.88 -4.88 -17.98
CA ALA A 155 10.91 -5.83 -18.36
C ALA A 155 12.10 -5.81 -17.39
N GLU A 156 12.57 -4.62 -17.05
CA GLU A 156 13.63 -4.40 -16.09
C GLU A 156 13.22 -4.84 -14.67
N ALA A 157 11.99 -4.57 -14.25
CA ALA A 157 11.49 -5.02 -12.95
C ALA A 157 11.51 -6.54 -12.81
N ALA A 158 11.15 -7.30 -13.86
CA ALA A 158 11.25 -8.76 -13.81
C ALA A 158 12.71 -9.23 -13.69
N ASP A 159 13.64 -8.59 -14.41
CA ASP A 159 15.06 -8.92 -14.32
C ASP A 159 15.67 -8.62 -12.95
N LEU A 160 15.44 -7.42 -12.42
CA LEU A 160 15.90 -7.06 -11.09
C LEU A 160 15.25 -7.91 -10.01
N THR A 161 13.98 -8.28 -10.17
CA THR A 161 13.32 -9.20 -9.24
C THR A 161 14.06 -10.53 -9.19
N ALA A 162 14.44 -11.11 -10.34
CA ALA A 162 15.20 -12.36 -10.38
C ALA A 162 16.53 -12.24 -9.61
N GLN A 163 17.29 -11.18 -9.89
CA GLN A 163 18.61 -10.97 -9.29
C GLN A 163 18.54 -10.64 -7.80
N VAL A 164 17.58 -9.80 -7.39
CA VAL A 164 17.42 -9.35 -6.00
C VAL A 164 16.84 -10.47 -5.13
N ALA A 165 15.93 -11.30 -5.66
CA ALA A 165 15.33 -12.40 -4.92
C ALA A 165 16.41 -13.36 -4.38
N ASP A 166 17.34 -13.79 -5.22
CA ASP A 166 18.42 -14.70 -4.82
C ASP A 166 19.24 -14.14 -3.65
N VAL A 167 19.58 -12.84 -3.72
CA VAL A 167 20.37 -12.16 -2.68
C VAL A 167 19.59 -12.02 -1.38
N LEU A 168 18.32 -11.59 -1.45
CA LEU A 168 17.49 -11.40 -0.26
C LEU A 168 17.11 -12.75 0.39
N HIS A 169 16.82 -13.76 -0.41
CA HIS A 169 16.56 -15.12 0.07
C HIS A 169 17.77 -15.67 0.85
N GLY A 170 18.98 -15.50 0.31
CA GLY A 170 20.21 -15.84 1.01
C GLY A 170 20.34 -15.15 2.38
N ARG A 171 20.03 -13.85 2.45
CA ARG A 171 20.04 -13.10 3.73
C ARG A 171 18.97 -13.57 4.71
N VAL A 172 17.78 -13.93 4.22
CA VAL A 172 16.69 -14.51 5.05
C VAL A 172 17.14 -15.82 5.68
N LEU A 173 17.81 -16.69 4.90
CA LEU A 173 18.39 -17.94 5.39
C LEU A 173 19.49 -17.67 6.43
N GLU A 174 20.41 -16.76 6.14
CA GLU A 174 21.53 -16.39 7.05
C GLU A 174 21.04 -15.88 8.41
N GLN A 175 19.91 -15.16 8.45
CA GLN A 175 19.30 -14.68 9.69
C GLN A 175 18.35 -15.69 10.36
N GLY A 176 18.15 -16.87 9.76
CA GLY A 176 17.26 -17.90 10.29
C GLY A 176 15.78 -17.53 10.24
N LEU A 177 15.38 -16.69 9.28
CA LEU A 177 14.02 -16.15 9.15
C LEU A 177 13.15 -16.95 8.15
N GLU A 178 13.67 -18.04 7.60
CA GLU A 178 13.03 -18.86 6.56
C GLU A 178 11.63 -19.34 6.93
N SER A 179 11.43 -19.87 8.14
CA SER A 179 10.12 -20.37 8.56
C SER A 179 9.07 -19.25 8.61
N ILE A 180 9.45 -18.05 9.08
CA ILE A 180 8.55 -16.88 9.08
C ILE A 180 8.24 -16.47 7.62
N TYR A 181 9.26 -16.40 6.78
CA TYR A 181 9.10 -16.00 5.39
C TYR A 181 8.19 -16.97 4.61
N ASN A 182 8.47 -18.27 4.68
CA ASN A 182 7.78 -19.28 3.87
C ASN A 182 6.43 -19.72 4.44
N GLU A 183 6.27 -19.75 5.76
CA GLU A 183 5.04 -20.25 6.40
C GLU A 183 4.06 -19.12 6.77
N ILE A 184 4.52 -17.87 6.83
CA ILE A 184 3.70 -16.71 7.22
C ILE A 184 3.64 -15.67 6.11
N GLU A 185 4.78 -15.07 5.72
CA GLU A 185 4.78 -13.90 4.82
C GLU A 185 4.32 -14.23 3.40
N ILE A 186 4.85 -15.29 2.78
CA ILE A 186 4.44 -15.68 1.41
C ILE A 186 2.95 -16.12 1.37
N PRO A 187 2.45 -17.00 2.27
CA PRO A 187 1.05 -17.43 2.23
C PRO A 187 0.03 -16.34 2.59
N ILE A 188 0.41 -15.33 3.38
CA ILE A 188 -0.53 -14.29 3.80
C ILE A 188 -0.83 -13.29 2.67
N ALA A 189 0.10 -13.04 1.75
CA ALA A 189 -0.09 -12.09 0.64
C ALA A 189 -1.34 -12.41 -0.22
N PRO A 190 -1.52 -13.62 -0.79
CA PRO A 190 -2.75 -13.94 -1.53
C PRO A 190 -3.99 -14.00 -0.63
N LEU A 191 -3.86 -14.32 0.66
CA LEU A 191 -4.97 -14.27 1.62
C LEU A 191 -5.46 -12.84 1.84
N LEU A 192 -4.55 -11.87 2.02
CA LEU A 192 -4.88 -10.45 2.16
C LEU A 192 -5.59 -9.93 0.92
N TYR A 193 -5.14 -10.32 -0.28
CA TYR A 193 -5.87 -9.99 -1.51
C TYR A 193 -7.32 -10.51 -1.48
N ARG A 194 -7.56 -11.76 -1.05
CA ARG A 194 -8.94 -12.29 -0.94
C ARG A 194 -9.79 -11.52 0.06
N ILE A 195 -9.21 -11.10 1.19
CA ILE A 195 -9.90 -10.27 2.20
C ILE A 195 -10.25 -8.90 1.61
N GLU A 196 -9.29 -8.25 0.96
CA GLU A 196 -9.47 -6.94 0.32
C GLU A 196 -10.55 -7.00 -0.78
N ARG A 197 -10.54 -8.06 -1.60
CA ARG A 197 -11.51 -8.27 -2.68
C ARG A 197 -12.91 -8.62 -2.15
N ALA A 198 -13.00 -9.41 -1.09
CA ALA A 198 -14.30 -9.69 -0.46
C ALA A 198 -14.93 -8.41 0.09
N GLY A 199 -14.09 -7.49 0.57
CA GLY A 199 -14.52 -6.21 1.11
C GLY A 199 -15.33 -6.35 2.40
N LEU A 200 -15.93 -5.22 2.81
CA LEU A 200 -16.82 -5.17 3.97
C LEU A 200 -18.11 -4.47 3.55
N ARG A 201 -19.25 -5.10 3.87
CA ARG A 201 -20.56 -4.48 3.65
C ARG A 201 -20.83 -3.45 4.73
N VAL A 202 -21.23 -2.25 4.32
CA VAL A 202 -21.53 -1.13 5.20
C VAL A 202 -23.00 -0.73 5.04
N ASP A 203 -23.68 -0.47 6.16
CA ASP A 203 -25.03 0.09 6.15
C ASP A 203 -24.96 1.62 6.16
N THR A 204 -25.25 2.23 5.02
CA THR A 204 -25.19 3.69 4.85
C THR A 204 -26.32 4.41 5.59
N SER A 205 -27.45 3.75 5.88
CA SER A 205 -28.53 4.34 6.67
C SER A 205 -28.06 4.58 8.09
N VAL A 206 -27.47 3.57 8.71
CA VAL A 206 -26.95 3.65 10.09
C VAL A 206 -25.83 4.70 10.18
N LEU A 207 -24.92 4.76 9.18
CA LEU A 207 -23.90 5.81 9.16
C LEU A 207 -24.47 7.22 9.00
N GLY A 208 -25.53 7.38 8.20
CA GLY A 208 -26.24 8.65 8.05
C GLY A 208 -26.91 9.11 9.35
N GLU A 209 -27.58 8.19 10.06
CA GLU A 209 -28.18 8.45 11.37
C GLU A 209 -27.14 8.86 12.41
N LEU A 210 -26.00 8.14 12.48
CA LEU A 210 -24.89 8.48 13.37
C LEU A 210 -24.25 9.83 13.00
N SER A 211 -24.07 10.12 11.71
CA SER A 211 -23.54 11.40 11.26
C SER A 211 -24.43 12.57 11.68
N ALA A 212 -25.75 12.42 11.55
CA ALA A 212 -26.72 13.42 12.00
C ALA A 212 -26.72 13.60 13.53
N LEU A 213 -26.66 12.50 14.29
CA LEU A 213 -26.56 12.52 15.75
C LEU A 213 -25.29 13.27 16.20
N PHE A 214 -24.13 12.91 15.64
CA PHE A 214 -22.87 13.56 15.96
C PHE A 214 -22.86 15.03 15.55
N GLY A 215 -23.46 15.38 14.40
CA GLY A 215 -23.65 16.77 13.99
C GLY A 215 -24.41 17.60 15.02
N GLY A 216 -25.53 17.08 15.52
CA GLY A 216 -26.33 17.76 16.54
C GLY A 216 -25.61 17.93 17.89
N GLU A 217 -24.85 16.93 18.33
CA GLU A 217 -24.03 17.05 19.55
C GLU A 217 -22.85 18.03 19.36
N LEU A 218 -22.21 18.04 18.20
CA LEU A 218 -21.15 19.01 17.87
C LEU A 218 -21.68 20.45 17.87
N GLU A 219 -22.91 20.69 17.39
CA GLU A 219 -23.54 22.02 17.47
C GLU A 219 -23.74 22.48 18.92
N LYS A 220 -24.20 21.58 19.80
CA LYS A 220 -24.36 21.88 21.24
C LYS A 220 -23.03 22.21 21.90
N LEU A 221 -22.01 21.36 21.68
CA LEU A 221 -20.66 21.56 22.20
C LEU A 221 -20.06 22.87 21.68
N THR A 222 -20.26 23.19 20.40
CA THR A 222 -19.79 24.42 19.78
C THR A 222 -20.37 25.65 20.47
N ALA A 223 -21.68 25.67 20.69
CA ALA A 223 -22.36 26.78 21.36
C ALA A 223 -21.85 26.96 22.81
N GLU A 224 -21.64 25.87 23.54
CA GLU A 224 -21.12 25.89 24.90
C GLU A 224 -19.65 26.36 24.96
N ILE A 225 -18.81 25.88 24.04
CA ILE A 225 -17.41 26.30 23.89
C ILE A 225 -17.33 27.80 23.59
N TYR A 226 -18.12 28.30 22.64
CA TYR A 226 -18.14 29.73 22.32
C TYR A 226 -18.63 30.60 23.47
N LYS A 227 -19.62 30.10 24.23
CA LYS A 227 -20.10 30.80 25.44
C LYS A 227 -19.01 30.90 26.50
N LEU A 228 -18.26 29.83 26.77
CA LEU A 228 -17.15 29.85 27.74
C LEU A 228 -15.94 30.65 27.23
N ALA A 229 -15.69 30.63 25.92
CA ALA A 229 -14.61 31.37 25.29
C ALA A 229 -14.90 32.87 25.13
N GLY A 230 -16.17 33.27 25.13
CA GLY A 230 -16.60 34.66 24.91
C GLY A 230 -16.50 35.14 23.46
N ARG A 231 -16.10 34.27 22.53
CA ARG A 231 -16.03 34.55 21.09
C ARG A 231 -16.06 33.27 20.27
N GLU A 232 -16.37 33.43 18.98
CA GLU A 232 -16.25 32.35 18.00
C GLU A 232 -14.80 32.17 17.52
N PHE A 233 -14.45 30.94 17.20
CA PHE A 233 -13.15 30.56 16.65
C PHE A 233 -13.23 29.15 16.05
N LYS A 234 -12.23 28.76 15.25
CA LYS A 234 -12.10 27.40 14.73
C LYS A 234 -11.64 26.45 15.84
N ILE A 235 -12.58 25.72 16.43
CA ILE A 235 -12.36 24.78 17.54
C ILE A 235 -11.35 23.68 17.17
N ASN A 236 -11.33 23.27 15.89
CA ASN A 236 -10.37 22.31 15.35
C ASN A 236 -8.96 22.86 15.13
N SER A 237 -8.73 24.16 15.30
CA SER A 237 -7.41 24.77 15.14
C SER A 237 -6.65 24.77 16.47
N PRO A 238 -5.55 23.98 16.61
CA PRO A 238 -4.75 23.99 17.83
C PRO A 238 -4.22 25.38 18.18
N LYS A 239 -3.93 26.20 17.16
CA LYS A 239 -3.48 27.58 17.32
C LYS A 239 -4.56 28.46 17.95
N GLN A 240 -5.77 28.48 17.39
CA GLN A 240 -6.84 29.35 17.91
C GLN A 240 -7.34 28.88 19.28
N VAL A 241 -7.38 27.58 19.54
CA VAL A 241 -7.65 27.04 20.88
C VAL A 241 -6.57 27.53 21.87
N GLY A 242 -5.30 27.49 21.48
CA GLY A 242 -4.20 27.97 22.31
C GLY A 242 -4.31 29.47 22.65
N GLU A 243 -4.66 30.29 21.66
CA GLU A 243 -4.91 31.73 21.82
C GLU A 243 -6.06 31.99 22.82
N VAL A 244 -7.19 31.28 22.69
CA VAL A 244 -8.33 31.41 23.62
C VAL A 244 -7.96 30.99 25.05
N LEU A 245 -7.24 29.90 25.22
CA LEU A 245 -6.80 29.45 26.55
C LEU A 245 -5.86 30.48 27.20
N GLU A 246 -4.98 31.12 26.41
CA GLU A 246 -4.09 32.18 26.89
C GLU A 246 -4.88 33.44 27.27
N GLU A 247 -5.85 33.88 26.45
CA GLU A 247 -6.76 35.00 26.75
C GLU A 247 -7.52 34.81 28.08
N LEU A 248 -7.95 33.57 28.36
CA LEU A 248 -8.66 33.21 29.59
C LEU A 248 -7.74 32.91 30.78
N ASN A 249 -6.41 33.03 30.60
CA ASN A 249 -5.40 32.67 31.60
C ASN A 249 -5.49 31.21 32.08
N ILE A 250 -5.87 30.29 31.20
CA ILE A 250 -5.96 28.84 31.45
C ILE A 250 -4.73 28.16 30.82
N SER A 251 -3.72 27.78 31.62
CA SER A 251 -2.50 27.16 31.08
C SER A 251 -1.74 26.33 32.11
N THR A 252 -1.15 25.23 31.66
CA THR A 252 -0.18 24.42 32.44
C THR A 252 1.26 24.92 32.29
N GLY A 253 1.48 26.00 31.53
CA GLY A 253 2.80 26.52 31.17
C GLY A 253 3.51 25.72 30.06
N ARG A 254 2.97 24.57 29.64
CA ARG A 254 3.53 23.79 28.52
C ARG A 254 3.26 24.48 27.20
N LYS A 255 4.33 24.69 26.43
CA LYS A 255 4.28 25.34 25.12
C LYS A 255 4.78 24.40 24.02
N THR A 256 4.30 24.63 22.80
CA THR A 256 4.82 23.98 21.59
C THR A 256 6.21 24.52 21.25
N ALA A 257 6.90 23.91 20.27
CA ALA A 257 8.16 24.42 19.74
C ALA A 257 8.05 25.86 19.20
N THR A 258 6.85 26.29 18.78
CA THR A 258 6.55 27.64 18.32
C THR A 258 6.16 28.61 19.44
N GLY A 259 6.24 28.19 20.72
CA GLY A 259 5.96 29.01 21.89
C GLY A 259 4.48 29.22 22.20
N GLN A 260 3.57 28.54 21.49
CA GLN A 260 2.13 28.61 21.71
C GLN A 260 1.71 27.68 22.85
N VAL A 261 0.61 28.00 23.55
CA VAL A 261 0.03 27.09 24.55
C VAL A 261 -0.26 25.73 23.90
N SER A 262 0.25 24.66 24.51
CA SER A 262 0.00 23.32 23.99
C SER A 262 -1.46 22.94 24.20
N THR A 263 -2.10 22.42 23.15
CA THR A 263 -3.48 21.92 23.20
C THR A 263 -3.53 20.43 22.95
N SER A 264 -2.47 19.69 23.31
CA SER A 264 -2.47 18.23 23.24
C SER A 264 -3.51 17.65 24.22
N ARG A 265 -3.99 16.42 23.94
CA ARG A 265 -4.96 15.74 24.81
C ARG A 265 -4.50 15.73 26.28
N ALA A 266 -3.25 15.31 26.52
CA ALA A 266 -2.67 15.28 27.86
C ALA A 266 -2.67 16.64 28.58
N VAL A 267 -2.49 17.75 27.85
CA VAL A 267 -2.55 19.09 28.46
C VAL A 267 -3.99 19.51 28.75
N LEU A 268 -4.92 19.23 27.85
CA LEU A 268 -6.33 19.54 28.06
C LEU A 268 -6.93 18.71 29.22
N ASP A 269 -6.55 17.44 29.36
CA ASP A 269 -6.99 16.58 30.46
C ASP A 269 -6.50 17.12 31.81
N GLU A 270 -5.24 17.57 31.86
CA GLU A 270 -4.67 18.18 33.07
C GLU A 270 -5.42 19.47 33.47
N LEU A 271 -5.72 20.33 32.49
CA LEU A 271 -6.50 21.55 32.73
C LEU A 271 -7.95 21.22 33.16
N ALA A 272 -8.55 20.18 32.58
CA ALA A 272 -9.86 19.70 32.99
C ALA A 272 -9.84 19.18 34.43
N ALA A 273 -8.79 18.44 34.83
CA ALA A 273 -8.60 17.95 36.19
C ALA A 273 -8.39 19.08 37.21
N GLN A 274 -7.87 20.24 36.77
CA GLN A 274 -7.78 21.47 37.56
C GLN A 274 -9.14 22.19 37.72
N GLY A 275 -10.21 21.68 37.09
CA GLY A 275 -11.57 22.21 37.20
C GLY A 275 -11.98 23.15 36.07
N HIS A 276 -11.17 23.29 35.02
CA HIS A 276 -11.54 24.10 33.86
C HIS A 276 -12.49 23.33 32.92
N GLU A 277 -13.70 23.86 32.74
CA GLU A 277 -14.73 23.21 31.92
C GLU A 277 -14.44 23.28 30.41
N LEU A 278 -13.88 24.40 29.93
CA LEU A 278 -13.58 24.60 28.51
C LEU A 278 -12.64 23.50 27.92
N PRO A 279 -11.50 23.15 28.56
CA PRO A 279 -10.67 22.01 28.14
C PRO A 279 -11.42 20.68 28.04
N ARG A 280 -12.34 20.38 28.97
CA ARG A 280 -13.17 19.18 28.93
C ARG A 280 -14.04 19.15 27.68
N LEU A 281 -14.73 20.24 27.37
CA LEU A 281 -15.58 20.35 26.18
C LEU A 281 -14.77 20.30 24.88
N LEU A 282 -13.58 20.90 24.85
CA LEU A 282 -12.68 20.85 23.70
C LEU A 282 -12.21 19.42 23.39
N ILE A 283 -11.98 18.62 24.43
CA ILE A 283 -11.67 17.20 24.29
C ILE A 283 -12.85 16.45 23.65
N GLU A 284 -14.04 16.60 24.24
CA GLU A 284 -15.26 15.92 23.80
C GLU A 284 -15.61 16.28 22.35
N PHE A 285 -15.48 17.57 22.00
CA PHE A 285 -15.66 18.06 20.64
C PHE A 285 -14.69 17.37 19.67
N ARG A 286 -13.40 17.31 19.98
CA ARG A 286 -12.38 16.73 19.08
C ARG A 286 -12.54 15.22 18.91
N GLU A 287 -12.94 14.52 19.97
CA GLU A 287 -13.24 13.09 19.89
C GLU A 287 -14.41 12.84 18.93
N LEU A 288 -15.50 13.58 19.12
CA LEU A 288 -16.72 13.42 18.33
C LEU A 288 -16.54 13.86 16.88
N ASP A 289 -15.86 14.99 16.65
CA ASP A 289 -15.54 15.50 15.31
C ASP A 289 -14.66 14.49 14.54
N LYS A 290 -13.66 13.89 15.21
CA LYS A 290 -12.84 12.84 14.61
C LYS A 290 -13.67 11.60 14.28
N LEU A 291 -14.54 11.15 15.17
CA LEU A 291 -15.41 10.00 14.92
C LEU A 291 -16.31 10.24 13.69
N LYS A 292 -16.89 11.43 13.61
CA LYS A 292 -17.74 11.83 12.47
C LYS A 292 -16.94 11.89 11.16
N ALA A 293 -15.83 12.64 11.15
CA ALA A 293 -15.04 12.87 9.96
C ALA A 293 -14.31 11.61 9.47
N THR A 294 -13.83 10.75 10.37
CA THR A 294 -13.03 9.57 10.01
C THR A 294 -13.87 8.36 9.65
N TYR A 295 -15.08 8.22 10.21
CA TYR A 295 -15.89 7.02 10.02
C TYR A 295 -17.23 7.31 9.35
N THR A 296 -18.08 8.14 9.95
CA THR A 296 -19.46 8.28 9.45
C THR A 296 -19.53 9.00 8.11
N ASP A 297 -18.67 10.00 7.90
CA ASP A 297 -18.65 10.79 6.67
C ASP A 297 -17.69 10.22 5.62
N ALA A 298 -16.58 9.60 6.04
CA ALA A 298 -15.54 9.14 5.13
C ALA A 298 -15.78 7.74 4.55
N LEU A 299 -16.50 6.85 5.24
CA LEU A 299 -16.76 5.50 4.74
C LEU A 299 -17.74 5.44 3.56
N PRO A 300 -18.87 6.18 3.53
CA PRO A 300 -19.83 6.08 2.43
C PRO A 300 -19.25 6.39 1.03
N PRO A 301 -18.38 7.41 0.85
CA PRO A 301 -17.72 7.66 -0.45
C PRO A 301 -16.74 6.56 -0.90
N LEU A 302 -16.30 5.68 0.00
CA LEU A 302 -15.35 4.59 -0.31
C LEU A 302 -16.03 3.29 -0.73
N ILE A 303 -17.36 3.27 -0.77
CA ILE A 303 -18.16 2.15 -1.27
C ILE A 303 -17.98 2.09 -2.79
N GLY A 304 -17.43 0.97 -3.27
CA GLY A 304 -17.31 0.70 -4.70
C GLY A 304 -18.67 0.46 -5.36
N PRO A 305 -18.75 0.42 -6.71
CA PRO A 305 -19.97 0.08 -7.43
C PRO A 305 -20.58 -1.26 -7.02
#